data_AF-A0A355FN17-F1
#
_entry.id   AF-A0A355FN17-F1
#
_cell.length_a   1.000
_cell.length_b   1.000
_cell.length_c   1.000
_cell.angle_alpha   90.00
_cell.angle_beta   90.00
_cell.angle_gamma   90.00
#
_symmetry.space_group_name_H-M   'P 1'
#
loop_
_entity.id
_entity.type
_entity.pdbx_description
1 polymer ?
#
loop_
_entity_poly.entity_id
_entity_poly.type
_entity_poly.pdbx_seq_one_letter_code
_entity_poly.pdbx_strand_id
1 'polypeptide(L)' 'MGKKVTIDGNTAAAHVAYAFSDVAAIFPITPSSPMAEVIDEWSAHGRKNLFG' A
#
# COMPACT_ATOMS: atom_id res chain seq x y z
N MET A 1 16.42 6.51 13.47
CA MET A 1 15.69 7.71 12.99
C MET A 1 14.70 7.24 11.94
N GLY A 2 13.41 7.61 12.00
CA GLY A 2 12.42 7.23 10.97
C GLY A 2 12.70 7.91 9.63
N LYS A 3 12.36 7.26 8.51
CA LYS A 3 12.49 7.84 7.16
C LYS A 3 11.40 8.90 6.95
N LYS A 4 11.80 10.13 6.60
CA LYS A 4 10.88 11.19 6.17
C LYS A 4 10.71 11.12 4.66
N VAL A 5 9.48 11.15 4.19
CA VAL A 5 9.11 11.17 2.76
C VAL A 5 7.93 12.10 2.57
N THR A 6 7.82 12.73 1.39
CA THR A 6 6.63 13.49 1.00
C THR A 6 5.75 12.58 0.16
N ILE A 7 4.58 12.22 0.68
CA ILE A 7 3.59 11.34 0.06
C ILE A 7 2.17 11.81 0.41
N ASP A 8 1.18 11.39 -0.36
CA ASP A 8 -0.22 11.63 -0.03
C ASP A 8 -0.76 10.65 1.03
N GLY A 9 -2.00 10.87 1.49
CA GLY A 9 -2.64 10.06 2.52
C GLY A 9 -2.97 8.63 2.11
N ASN A 10 -3.35 8.38 0.84
CA ASN A 10 -3.62 7.03 0.33
C ASN A 10 -2.33 6.22 0.30
N THR A 11 -1.24 6.80 -0.19
CA THR A 11 0.08 6.17 -0.21
C THR A 11 0.59 5.90 1.22
N ALA A 12 0.36 6.81 2.16
CA ALA A 12 0.71 6.62 3.57
C ALA A 12 -0.10 5.48 4.22
N ALA A 13 -1.40 5.40 3.95
CA ALA A 13 -2.25 4.32 4.44
C ALA A 13 -1.86 2.97 3.80
N ALA A 14 -1.66 2.95 2.48
CA ALA A 14 -1.18 1.78 1.74
C ALA A 14 0.12 1.23 2.34
N HIS A 15 1.07 2.10 2.71
CA HIS A 15 2.35 1.69 3.28
C HIS A 15 2.18 0.81 4.54
N VAL A 16 1.24 1.17 5.42
CA VAL A 16 0.96 0.40 6.63
C VAL A 16 0.09 -0.81 6.29
N ALA A 17 -0.98 -0.63 5.50
CA ALA A 17 -1.89 -1.72 5.13
C ALA A 17 -1.14 -2.89 4.45
N TYR A 18 -0.22 -2.58 3.53
CA TYR A 18 0.60 -3.57 2.84
C TYR A 18 1.50 -4.34 3.81
N ALA A 19 2.12 -3.65 4.77
CA ALA A 19 3.03 -4.29 5.72
C ALA A 19 2.33 -5.33 6.60
N PHE A 20 1.08 -5.09 6.98
CA PHE A 20 0.35 -5.92 7.96
C PHE A 20 -0.67 -6.90 7.35
N SER A 21 -0.79 -6.98 6.02
CA SER A 21 -1.80 -7.80 5.35
C SER A 21 -1.18 -8.79 4.36
N ASP A 22 -1.63 -10.04 4.37
CA ASP A 22 -1.28 -11.05 3.36
C ASP A 22 -2.22 -11.02 2.14
N VAL A 23 -3.47 -10.62 2.34
CA VAL A 23 -4.50 -10.59 1.31
C VAL A 23 -5.27 -9.29 1.40
N ALA A 24 -5.54 -8.67 0.25
CA ALA A 24 -6.40 -7.51 0.12
C ALA A 24 -7.42 -7.75 -0.99
N ALA A 25 -8.70 -7.88 -0.64
CA ALA A 25 -9.79 -7.91 -1.61
C ALA A 25 -10.26 -6.47 -1.88
N ILE A 26 -10.19 -6.01 -3.13
CA ILE A 26 -10.37 -4.61 -3.50
C ILE A 26 -11.44 -4.41 -4.57
N PHE A 27 -12.06 -3.23 -4.58
CA PHE A 27 -12.90 -2.74 -5.67
C PHE A 27 -12.69 -1.22 -5.81
N PRO A 28 -12.49 -0.70 -7.04
CA PRO A 28 -12.17 0.71 -7.24
C PRO A 28 -13.38 1.62 -6.97
N ILE A 29 -13.16 2.65 -6.15
CA ILE A 29 -14.08 3.78 -5.95
C ILE A 29 -13.30 5.05 -5.62
N THR A 30 -13.72 6.21 -6.13
CA THR A 30 -13.11 7.51 -5.79
C THR A 30 -13.51 7.90 -4.36
N PRO A 31 -12.59 8.39 -3.51
CA PRO A 31 -11.20 8.76 -3.76
C PRO A 31 -10.13 7.72 -3.33
N SER A 32 -10.53 6.49 -2.97
CA SER A 32 -9.63 5.49 -2.36
C SER A 32 -8.90 4.60 -3.36
N SER A 33 -9.29 4.61 -4.64
CA SER A 33 -8.67 3.78 -5.69
C SER A 33 -7.14 3.83 -5.73
N PRO A 34 -6.47 4.99 -5.55
CA PRO A 34 -5.00 5.06 -5.55
C PRO A 34 -4.33 4.21 -4.46
N MET A 35 -5.01 3.94 -3.33
CA MET A 35 -4.45 3.08 -2.27
C MET A 35 -4.26 1.65 -2.77
N ALA A 36 -5.26 1.13 -3.50
CA ALA A 36 -5.25 -0.22 -4.04
C ALA A 36 -4.26 -0.35 -5.21
N GLU A 37 -4.18 0.67 -6.08
CA GLU A 37 -3.23 0.73 -7.20
C GLU A 37 -1.77 0.70 -6.71
N VAL A 38 -1.43 1.47 -5.68
CA VAL A 38 -0.09 1.49 -5.08
C VAL A 38 0.27 0.14 -4.45
N ILE A 39 -0.70 -0.53 -3.80
CA ILE A 39 -0.53 -1.87 -3.23
C ILE A 39 -0.26 -2.90 -4.34
N ASP A 40 -1.04 -2.87 -5.41
CA ASP A 40 -0.89 -3.77 -6.56
C ASP A 40 0.48 -3.58 -7.23
N GLU A 41 0.88 -2.32 -7.45
CA GLU A 41 2.20 -1.98 -7.99
C GLU A 41 3.34 -2.52 -7.10
N TRP A 42 3.25 -2.34 -5.79
CA TRP A 42 4.26 -2.87 -4.86
C TRP A 42 4.32 -4.40 -4.88
N SER A 43 3.18 -5.07 -4.98
CA SER A 43 3.11 -6.52 -5.08
C SER A 43 3.76 -7.03 -6.38
N ALA A 44 3.46 -6.39 -7.51
CA ALA A 44 4.06 -6.70 -8.81
C ALA A 44 5.59 -6.50 -8.81
N HIS A 45 6.09 -5.50 -8.08
CA HIS A 45 7.53 -5.28 -7.87
C HIS A 45 8.16 -6.19 -6.80
N GLY A 46 7.42 -7.16 -6.26
CA GLY A 46 7.93 -8.13 -5.30
C GLY A 46 8.20 -7.55 -3.91
N ARG A 47 7.59 -6.41 -3.56
CA ARG A 47 7.70 -5.86 -2.20
C ARG A 47 7.14 -6.87 -1.21
N LYS A 48 7.89 -7.18 -0.16
CA LYS A 48 7.46 -8.09 0.90
C LYS A 48 6.68 -7.36 1.97
N ASN A 49 5.68 -8.04 2.53
CA ASN A 49 5.01 -7.61 3.75
C ASN A 49 5.82 -8.11 4.96
N LEU A 50 5.28 -8.00 6.17
CA LEU A 50 5.97 -8.45 7.39
C LEU A 50 6.05 -9.98 7.52
N PHE A 51 5.39 -10.75 6.65
CA PHE A 51 5.30 -12.20 6.71
C PHE A 51 6.19 -12.93 5.69
N GLY A 52 6.78 -12.21 4.71
CA GLY A 52 7.73 -12.75 3.72
C GLY A 52 7.30 -12.51 2.28
#